data_AF-A0A2I1HNI7-F1
#
_entry.id   AF-A0A2I1HNI7-F1
#
_cell.length_a   1.000
_cell.length_b   1.000
_cell.length_c   1.000
_cell.angle_alpha   90.00
_cell.angle_beta   90.00
_cell.angle_gamma   90.00
#
_symmetry.space_group_name_H-M   'P 1'
#
loop_
_entity.id
_entity.type
_entity.pdbx_description
1 polymer ?
#
loop_
_entity_poly.entity_id
_entity_poly.type
_entity_poly.pdbx_seq_one_letter_code
_entity_poly.pdbx_strand_id
1 'polypeptide(L)'
;MNSKENLKSLWKEDNGEYQEHVITNSTIDSTTELIEESDFKVVYMNDLEKRKQVYGICGECNEPGTGQNWCQPCNAKRFKDNFKNWTSGNKDIDEFIQQS
;
A
#
# COMPACT_ATOMS: atom_id res chain seq x y z
N MET A 1 -20.88 -21.52 -7.34
CA MET A 1 -20.37 -20.23 -7.86
C MET A 1 -19.51 -19.62 -6.79
N ASN A 2 -18.18 -19.71 -6.90
CA ASN A 2 -17.27 -19.10 -5.95
C ASN A 2 -16.44 -18.05 -6.70
N SER A 3 -17.13 -16.99 -7.11
CA SER A 3 -16.58 -15.84 -7.81
C SER A 3 -16.47 -14.72 -6.78
N LYS A 4 -15.33 -14.68 -6.07
CA LYS A 4 -14.81 -13.38 -5.62
C LYS A 4 -14.53 -12.61 -6.90
N GLU A 5 -15.56 -12.00 -7.48
CA GLU A 5 -15.37 -10.99 -8.52
C GLU A 5 -14.39 -9.99 -7.93
N ASN A 6 -13.23 -9.88 -8.58
CA ASN A 6 -12.23 -8.90 -8.23
C ASN A 6 -12.90 -7.56 -8.53
N LEU A 7 -13.57 -6.96 -7.53
CA LEU A 7 -14.27 -5.70 -7.73
C LEU A 7 -13.22 -4.72 -8.23
N LYS A 8 -13.60 -3.94 -9.24
CA LYS A 8 -12.70 -2.93 -9.79
C LYS A 8 -12.38 -1.94 -8.67
N SER A 9 -11.08 -1.72 -8.43
CA SER A 9 -10.67 -0.74 -7.43
C SER A 9 -11.15 0.66 -7.83
N LEU A 10 -11.59 1.43 -6.84
CA LEU A 10 -12.06 2.80 -7.01
C LEU A 10 -10.96 3.77 -6.60
N TRP A 11 -9.80 3.62 -7.22
CA TRP A 11 -8.65 4.47 -6.97
C TRP A 11 -8.96 5.93 -7.32
N LYS A 12 -8.31 6.84 -6.61
CA LYS A 12 -8.37 8.27 -6.89
C LYS A 12 -7.10 8.68 -7.63
N GLU A 13 -7.28 9.55 -8.62
CA GLU A 13 -6.17 10.16 -9.34
C GLU A 13 -5.38 11.02 -8.37
N ASP A 14 -4.07 10.85 -8.39
CA ASP A 14 -3.17 11.65 -7.58
C ASP A 14 -2.95 13.02 -8.23
N ASN A 15 -2.99 14.04 -7.40
CA ASN A 15 -2.72 15.42 -7.77
C ASN A 15 -1.31 15.87 -7.34
N GLY A 16 -0.49 14.96 -6.79
CA GLY A 16 0.85 15.24 -6.28
C GLY A 16 0.85 16.09 -5.00
N GLU A 17 -0.32 16.28 -4.38
CA GLU A 17 -0.47 17.11 -3.18
C GLU A 17 -0.24 16.30 -1.90
N TYR A 18 -0.46 14.98 -1.95
CA TYR A 18 -0.34 14.08 -0.82
C TYR A 18 0.87 13.17 -1.00
N GLN A 19 1.37 12.65 0.11
CA GLN A 19 2.37 11.59 0.06
C GLN A 19 1.87 10.34 -0.69
N GLU A 20 2.80 9.61 -1.30
CA GLU A 20 2.49 8.41 -2.09
C GLU A 20 1.94 7.24 -1.26
N HIS A 21 2.21 7.22 0.04
CA HIS A 21 1.82 6.15 0.96
C HIS A 21 1.47 6.70 2.35
N VAL A 22 0.67 5.94 3.09
CA VAL A 22 0.29 6.30 4.46
C VAL A 22 1.47 6.22 5.44
N ILE A 23 1.46 7.11 6.44
CA ILE A 23 2.38 7.03 7.57
C ILE A 23 1.75 6.19 8.69
N THR A 24 2.54 5.29 9.27
CA THR A 24 2.14 4.53 10.47
C THR A 24 2.56 5.28 11.73
N ASN A 25 1.78 5.12 12.81
CA ASN A 25 2.02 5.85 14.06
C ASN A 25 3.44 5.65 14.64
N SER A 26 4.07 4.51 14.36
CA SER A 26 5.45 4.20 14.74
C SER A 26 6.50 5.09 14.06
N THR A 27 6.19 5.59 12.86
CA THR A 27 7.12 6.36 12.03
C THR A 27 6.94 7.86 12.25
N ILE A 28 5.84 8.28 12.88
CA ILE A 28 5.54 9.69 13.19
C ILE A 28 6.72 10.32 13.94
N ASP A 29 7.28 9.64 14.93
CA ASP A 29 8.40 10.15 15.74
C ASP A 29 9.61 10.55 14.87
N SER A 30 9.97 9.72 13.88
CA SER A 30 11.10 9.99 12.98
C SER A 30 10.75 10.89 11.78
N THR A 31 9.47 10.99 11.41
CA THR A 31 9.07 11.75 10.21
C THR A 31 8.59 13.16 10.53
N THR A 32 8.20 13.44 11.78
CA THR A 32 7.71 14.78 12.19
C THR A 32 8.74 15.87 11.88
N GLU A 33 10.02 15.58 12.10
CA GLU A 33 11.13 16.49 11.76
C GLU A 33 11.29 16.71 10.24
N LEU A 34 10.94 15.73 9.40
CA LEU A 34 11.02 15.82 7.94
C LEU A 34 9.78 16.48 7.32
N ILE A 35 8.62 16.34 7.97
CA ILE A 35 7.34 16.89 7.50
C ILE A 35 7.31 18.41 7.60
N GLU A 36 7.97 19.00 8.61
CA GLU A 36 8.08 20.47 8.75
C GLU A 36 8.81 21.14 7.56
N GLU A 37 9.55 20.38 6.75
CA GLU A 37 10.29 20.87 5.58
C GLU A 37 9.69 20.43 4.23
N SER A 38 8.61 19.64 4.21
CA SER A 38 8.04 19.08 2.98
C SER A 38 6.73 19.75 2.55
N ASP A 39 6.56 19.97 1.24
CA ASP A 39 5.33 20.55 0.65
C ASP A 39 4.14 19.56 0.57
N PHE A 40 4.36 18.27 0.90
CA PHE A 40 3.35 17.23 0.74
C PHE A 40 2.45 17.08 1.98
N LYS A 41 1.15 16.93 1.75
CA LYS A 41 0.18 16.67 2.80
C LYS A 41 0.27 15.22 3.29
N VAL A 42 0.42 15.06 4.59
CA VAL A 42 0.51 13.77 5.26
C VAL A 42 -0.85 13.10 5.39
N VAL A 43 -0.87 11.78 5.23
CA VAL A 43 -2.04 10.91 5.40
C VAL A 43 -1.69 9.76 6.34
N TYR A 44 -2.37 9.67 7.48
CA TYR A 44 -2.10 8.64 8.47
C TYR A 44 -2.83 7.33 8.17
N MET A 45 -2.22 6.21 8.58
CA MET A 45 -2.79 4.87 8.40
C MET A 45 -4.12 4.71 9.15
N ASN A 46 -4.27 5.34 10.31
CA ASN A 46 -5.49 5.28 11.12
C ASN A 46 -6.61 6.23 10.62
N ASP A 47 -6.29 7.19 9.75
CA ASP A 47 -7.28 8.12 9.19
C ASP A 47 -7.96 7.51 7.95
N LEU A 48 -8.95 6.65 8.22
CA LEU A 48 -9.67 5.90 7.19
C LEU A 48 -10.41 6.82 6.20
N GLU A 49 -11.01 7.90 6.70
CA GLU A 49 -11.74 8.85 5.87
C GLU A 49 -10.78 9.61 4.95
N LYS A 50 -9.63 10.06 5.49
CA LYS A 50 -8.63 10.73 4.66
C LYS A 50 -8.02 9.80 3.63
N ARG A 51 -7.68 8.57 4.01
CA ARG A 51 -7.20 7.54 3.08
C ARG A 51 -8.19 7.28 1.95
N LYS A 52 -9.48 7.21 2.26
CA LYS A 52 -10.53 7.01 1.26
C LYS A 52 -10.64 8.21 0.31
N GLN A 53 -10.51 9.42 0.83
CA GLN A 53 -10.52 10.64 0.03
C GLN A 53 -9.32 10.70 -0.93
N VAL A 54 -8.12 10.38 -0.44
CA VAL A 54 -6.86 10.56 -1.17
C VAL A 54 -6.55 9.38 -2.09
N TYR A 55 -6.65 8.15 -1.60
CA TYR A 55 -6.24 6.96 -2.34
C TYR A 55 -7.41 6.19 -2.95
N GLY A 56 -8.64 6.42 -2.48
CA GLY A 56 -9.81 5.67 -2.91
C GLY A 56 -9.97 4.33 -2.19
N ILE A 57 -10.77 3.43 -2.78
CA ILE A 57 -11.14 2.14 -2.18
C ILE A 57 -10.49 0.99 -2.95
N CYS A 58 -9.84 0.08 -2.22
CA CYS A 58 -9.30 -1.15 -2.77
C CYS A 58 -10.45 -2.11 -3.11
N GLY A 59 -10.50 -2.59 -4.35
CA GLY A 59 -11.56 -3.52 -4.78
C GLY A 59 -11.40 -4.95 -4.27
N GLU A 60 -10.27 -5.31 -3.68
CA GLU A 60 -10.06 -6.67 -3.14
C GLU A 60 -10.60 -6.84 -1.72
N CYS A 61 -10.42 -5.83 -0.88
CA CYS A 61 -10.79 -5.86 0.53
C CYS A 61 -11.86 -4.85 0.92
N ASN A 62 -12.24 -3.94 0.02
CA ASN A 62 -13.19 -2.85 0.25
C ASN A 62 -12.77 -1.86 1.35
N GLU A 63 -11.50 -1.84 1.71
CA GLU A 63 -10.90 -0.85 2.62
C GLU A 63 -10.25 0.31 1.84
N PRO A 64 -10.04 1.48 2.49
CA PRO A 64 -9.28 2.56 1.89
C PRO A 64 -7.88 2.13 1.45
N GLY A 65 -7.40 2.69 0.33
CA GLY A 65 -6.01 2.53 -0.09
C GLY A 65 -5.02 2.94 0.99
N THR A 66 -3.80 2.42 0.92
CA THR A 66 -2.68 2.80 1.79
C THR A 66 -1.60 3.55 1.01
N GLY A 67 -1.88 3.90 -0.23
CA GLY A 67 -1.01 4.62 -1.13
C GLY A 67 -1.63 4.75 -2.51
N GLN A 68 -0.95 5.48 -3.40
CA GLN A 68 -1.40 5.72 -4.76
C GLN A 68 -1.57 4.40 -5.51
N ASN A 69 -2.81 4.08 -5.90
CA ASN A 69 -3.17 2.79 -6.51
C ASN A 69 -2.71 1.55 -5.73
N TRP A 70 -2.51 1.68 -4.41
CA TRP A 70 -1.86 0.67 -3.58
C TRP A 70 -2.66 0.34 -2.32
N CYS A 71 -2.66 -0.95 -1.97
CA CYS A 71 -3.25 -1.47 -0.74
C CYS A 71 -2.27 -2.44 -0.08
N GLN A 72 -1.62 -2.01 0.99
CA GLN A 72 -0.60 -2.75 1.71
C GLN A 72 -1.05 -4.15 2.14
N PRO A 73 -2.20 -4.36 2.81
CA PRO A 73 -2.59 -5.70 3.25
C PRO A 73 -2.86 -6.65 2.08
N CYS A 74 -3.50 -6.17 1.01
CA CYS A 74 -3.77 -6.99 -0.18
C CYS A 74 -2.49 -7.36 -0.93
N ASN A 75 -1.60 -6.39 -1.14
CA ASN A 75 -0.34 -6.63 -1.85
C ASN A 75 0.63 -7.48 -1.02
N ALA A 76 0.73 -7.27 0.29
CA ALA A 76 1.52 -8.12 1.18
C ALA A 76 1.03 -9.57 1.16
N LYS A 77 -0.29 -9.77 1.17
CA LYS A 77 -0.88 -11.10 1.02
C LYS A 77 -0.54 -11.73 -0.33
N ARG A 78 -0.76 -11.01 -1.44
CA ARG A 78 -0.42 -11.50 -2.79
C ARG A 78 1.05 -11.86 -2.91
N PHE A 79 1.93 -11.04 -2.34
CA PHE A 79 3.36 -11.29 -2.34
C PHE A 79 3.68 -12.58 -1.57
N LYS A 80 3.14 -12.72 -0.35
CA LYS A 80 3.30 -13.92 0.47
C LYS A 80 2.79 -15.19 -0.22
N ASP A 81 1.61 -15.11 -0.84
CA ASP A 81 0.99 -16.24 -1.55
C ASP A 81 1.83 -16.64 -2.79
N ASN A 82 2.60 -15.71 -3.37
CA ASN A 82 3.43 -15.94 -4.55
C ASN A 82 4.93 -16.16 -4.24
N PHE A 83 5.36 -16.16 -2.97
CA PHE A 83 6.78 -16.30 -2.61
C PHE A 83 7.46 -17.49 -3.29
N LYS A 84 6.82 -18.67 -3.21
CA LYS A 84 7.34 -19.92 -3.77
C LYS A 84 7.53 -19.90 -5.28
N ASN A 85 6.85 -18.99 -5.98
CA ASN A 85 6.87 -18.87 -7.43
C ASN A 85 7.60 -17.61 -7.89
N TRP A 86 8.09 -16.78 -6.97
CA TRP A 86 8.73 -15.52 -7.30
C TRP A 86 10.14 -15.76 -7.84
N THR A 87 10.52 -15.04 -8.90
CA THR A 87 11.89 -15.06 -9.44
C THR A 87 12.32 -13.68 -9.89
N SER A 88 13.54 -13.31 -9.50
CA SER A 88 14.30 -12.14 -9.95
C SER A 88 15.17 -12.42 -11.17
N GLY A 89 15.36 -13.70 -11.52
CA GLY A 89 16.40 -14.15 -12.43
C GLY A 89 17.77 -14.32 -11.76
N ASN A 90 17.91 -14.01 -10.47
CA ASN A 90 19.09 -14.31 -9.66
C ASN A 90 18.77 -15.46 -8.70
N LYS A 91 19.45 -16.59 -8.88
CA LYS A 91 19.19 -17.82 -8.12
C LYS A 91 19.37 -17.66 -6.62
N ASP A 92 20.37 -16.90 -6.17
CA ASP A 92 20.66 -16.74 -4.75
C ASP A 92 19.57 -15.91 -4.05
N ILE A 93 19.07 -14.87 -4.74
CA ILE A 93 17.97 -14.04 -4.25
C ILE A 93 16.65 -14.84 -4.28
N ASP A 94 16.44 -15.62 -5.34
CA ASP A 94 15.25 -16.46 -5.49
C ASP A 94 15.20 -17.52 -4.39
N GLU A 95 16.32 -18.18 -4.09
CA GLU A 95 16.40 -19.17 -3.01
C GLU A 95 16.09 -18.53 -1.65
N PHE A 96 16.67 -17.38 -1.35
CA PHE A 96 16.39 -16.66 -0.10
C PHE A 96 14.91 -16.31 0.07
N ILE A 97 14.27 -15.78 -0.98
CA ILE A 97 12.87 -15.35 -0.94
C ILE A 97 11.91 -16.54 -0.93
N GLN A 98 12.16 -17.58 -1.73
CA GLN A 98 11.29 -18.76 -1.82
C GLN A 98 11.31 -19.63 -0.54
N GLN A 99 12.35 -19.51 0.29
CA GLN A 99 12.49 -20.23 1.57
C GLN A 99 11.91 -19.48 2.79
N SER A 100 11.35 -18.28 2.62
CA SER A 100 10.77 -17.44 3.70
C SER A 100 9.37 -17.83 4.17
#